data_AF-A0A8S3IX60-F1
#
_entry.id   AF-A0A8S3IX60-F1
#
_cell.length_a   1.000
_cell.length_b   1.000
_cell.length_c   1.000
_cell.angle_alpha   90.00
_cell.angle_beta   90.00
_cell.angle_gamma   90.00
#
_symmetry.space_group_name_H-M   'P 1'
#
loop_
_entity.id
_entity.type
_entity.pdbx_description
1 polymer ?
#
loop_
_entity_poly.entity_id
_entity_poly.type
_entity_poly.pdbx_seq_one_letter_code
_entity_poly.pdbx_strand_id
1 'polypeptide(L)'
;TCGHIHICKILIENGAELLALNADGNMPYDICDDDQTLDYIETQMDRIGITQEMIDSKRGHVENQMLIDLNLLAKKSLTSVRSIDDILSYRNDEGATPLHIASANGYLSVVEYLLQRHVSINLQDADGWCPIHAAAFWCQQPTLSKNLFQQKKEYEY
;
A
#
# COMPACT_ATOMS: atom_id res chain seq x y z
N THR A 1 -17.83 19.89 -8.28
CA THR A 1 -17.03 19.72 -9.53
C THR A 1 -17.50 18.45 -10.23
N CYS A 2 -18.58 18.51 -11.02
CA CYS A 2 -19.29 17.33 -11.55
C CYS A 2 -18.63 16.64 -12.77
N GLY A 3 -17.47 17.11 -13.24
CA GLY A 3 -16.78 16.53 -14.40
C GLY A 3 -16.09 15.19 -14.08
N HIS A 4 -15.49 15.07 -12.89
CA HIS A 4 -14.65 13.92 -12.55
C HIS A 4 -15.45 12.63 -12.35
N ILE A 5 -16.66 12.71 -11.78
CA ILE A 5 -17.54 11.54 -11.63
C ILE A 5 -17.92 10.90 -12.98
N HIS A 6 -18.10 11.70 -14.04
CA HIS A 6 -18.42 11.15 -15.37
C HIS A 6 -17.25 10.35 -15.95
N ILE A 7 -16.02 10.80 -15.72
CA ILE A 7 -14.81 10.08 -16.14
C ILE A 7 -14.70 8.76 -15.36
N CYS A 8 -14.88 8.80 -14.03
CA CYS A 8 -14.89 7.58 -13.21
C CYS A 8 -15.94 6.58 -13.67
N LYS A 9 -17.17 7.03 -13.96
CA LYS A 9 -18.24 6.19 -14.52
C LYS A 9 -17.82 5.50 -15.81
N ILE A 10 -17.32 6.26 -16.78
CA ILE A 10 -16.87 5.72 -18.07
C ILE A 10 -15.77 4.67 -17.87
N LEU A 11 -14.77 4.94 -17.03
CA LEU A 11 -13.67 4.01 -16.78
C LEU A 11 -14.16 2.71 -16.12
N ILE A 12 -15.04 2.81 -15.12
CA ILE A 12 -15.59 1.64 -14.42
C ILE A 12 -16.49 0.81 -15.34
N GLU A 13 -17.34 1.46 -16.15
CA GLU A 13 -18.16 0.80 -17.17
C GLU A 13 -17.32 0.08 -18.24
N ASN A 14 -16.06 0.51 -18.45
CA ASN A 14 -15.09 -0.12 -19.34
C ASN A 14 -14.13 -1.09 -18.61
N GLY A 15 -14.41 -1.46 -17.35
CA GLY A 15 -13.68 -2.51 -16.64
C GLY A 15 -12.42 -2.05 -15.91
N ALA A 16 -12.34 -0.77 -15.50
CA ALA A 16 -11.28 -0.32 -14.61
C ALA A 16 -11.25 -1.16 -13.31
N GLU A 17 -10.06 -1.59 -12.92
CA GLU A 17 -9.86 -2.41 -11.72
C GLU A 17 -10.04 -1.56 -10.45
N LEU A 18 -11.12 -1.79 -9.70
CA LEU A 18 -11.43 -1.06 -8.47
C LEU A 18 -10.52 -1.41 -7.28
N LEU A 19 -9.77 -2.52 -7.38
CA LEU A 19 -8.75 -2.93 -6.41
C LEU A 19 -7.32 -2.56 -6.86
N ALA A 20 -7.17 -1.76 -7.92
CA ALA A 20 -5.86 -1.31 -8.38
C ALA A 20 -5.20 -0.44 -7.30
N LEU A 21 -3.92 -0.71 -7.01
CA LEU A 21 -3.15 0.06 -6.04
C LEU A 21 -2.24 1.04 -6.77
N ASN A 22 -2.16 2.28 -6.29
CA ASN A 22 -1.12 3.21 -6.70
C ASN A 22 0.24 2.88 -6.02
N ALA A 23 1.26 3.70 -6.24
CA ALA A 23 2.59 3.52 -5.64
C ALA A 23 2.59 3.59 -4.09
N ASP A 24 1.57 4.23 -3.50
CA ASP A 24 1.41 4.40 -2.05
C ASP A 24 0.49 3.32 -1.44
N GLY A 25 0.07 2.33 -2.23
CA GLY A 25 -0.81 1.26 -1.76
C GLY A 25 -2.28 1.65 -1.62
N ASN A 26 -2.70 2.76 -2.24
CA ASN A 26 -4.08 3.23 -2.21
C ASN A 26 -4.90 2.68 -3.38
N MET A 27 -6.12 2.23 -3.08
CA MET A 27 -7.17 1.97 -4.07
C MET A 27 -7.88 3.28 -4.46
N PRO A 28 -8.60 3.33 -5.59
CA PRO A 28 -9.26 4.55 -6.05
C PRO A 28 -10.21 5.17 -5.01
N TYR A 29 -10.85 4.35 -4.17
CA TYR A 29 -11.74 4.86 -3.12
C TYR A 29 -10.99 5.48 -1.93
N ASP A 30 -9.75 5.07 -1.66
CA ASP A 30 -8.96 5.59 -0.52
C ASP A 30 -8.57 7.07 -0.73
N ILE A 31 -8.35 7.46 -1.99
CA ILE A 31 -7.89 8.81 -2.38
C ILE A 31 -9.02 9.69 -2.93
N CYS A 32 -10.27 9.22 -2.90
CA CYS A 32 -11.40 9.97 -3.45
C CYS A 32 -11.98 10.95 -2.41
N ASP A 33 -11.70 12.24 -2.60
CA ASP A 33 -12.20 13.29 -1.71
C ASP A 33 -13.66 13.71 -1.96
N ASP A 34 -14.22 13.41 -3.15
CA ASP A 34 -15.58 13.80 -3.53
C ASP A 34 -16.59 12.73 -3.11
N ASP A 35 -17.49 13.09 -2.19
CA ASP A 35 -18.49 12.17 -1.60
C ASP A 35 -19.36 11.46 -2.64
N GLN A 36 -19.79 12.15 -3.70
CA GLN A 36 -20.66 11.55 -4.73
C GLN A 36 -19.91 10.53 -5.58
N THR A 37 -18.64 10.83 -5.86
CA THR A 37 -17.77 9.95 -6.62
C THR A 37 -17.37 8.74 -5.77
N LEU A 38 -17.09 8.95 -4.48
CA LEU A 38 -16.80 7.88 -3.52
C LEU A 38 -17.98 6.92 -3.37
N ASP A 39 -19.19 7.43 -3.12
CA ASP A 39 -20.42 6.62 -3.02
C ASP A 39 -20.66 5.77 -4.29
N TYR A 40 -20.39 6.34 -5.47
CA TYR A 40 -20.49 5.60 -6.72
C TYR A 40 -19.46 4.47 -6.82
N ILE A 41 -18.19 4.73 -6.46
CA ILE A 41 -17.11 3.72 -6.46
C ILE A 41 -17.46 2.59 -5.48
N GLU A 42 -17.81 2.92 -4.24
CA GLU A 42 -18.20 1.94 -3.21
C GLU A 42 -19.41 1.11 -3.65
N THR A 43 -20.42 1.75 -4.25
CA THR A 43 -21.58 1.06 -4.83
C THR A 43 -21.17 0.11 -5.96
N GLN A 44 -20.25 0.49 -6.85
CA GLN A 44 -19.79 -0.44 -7.88
C GLN A 44 -18.97 -1.59 -7.30
N MET A 45 -18.16 -1.35 -6.26
CA MET A 45 -17.45 -2.40 -5.53
C MET A 45 -18.42 -3.43 -4.94
N ASP A 46 -19.48 -2.98 -4.26
CA ASP A 46 -20.54 -3.85 -3.71
C ASP A 46 -21.25 -4.63 -4.84
N ARG A 47 -21.59 -3.95 -5.95
CA ARG A 47 -22.28 -4.58 -7.09
C ARG A 47 -21.49 -5.69 -7.77
N ILE A 48 -20.17 -5.56 -7.85
CA ILE A 48 -19.31 -6.61 -8.42
C ILE A 48 -18.81 -7.62 -7.37
N GLY A 49 -19.27 -7.49 -6.11
CA GLY A 49 -19.00 -8.44 -5.04
C GLY A 49 -17.60 -8.32 -4.43
N ILE A 50 -16.97 -7.15 -4.48
CA ILE A 50 -15.71 -6.91 -3.77
C ILE A 50 -15.99 -6.97 -2.26
N THR A 51 -15.30 -7.86 -1.56
CA THR A 51 -15.38 -8.01 -0.11
C THR A 51 -14.19 -7.36 0.60
N GLN A 52 -14.32 -7.09 1.90
CA GLN A 52 -13.19 -6.63 2.72
C GLN A 52 -12.02 -7.63 2.68
N GLU A 53 -12.30 -8.94 2.64
CA GLU A 53 -11.27 -9.98 2.50
C GLU A 53 -10.49 -9.84 1.18
N MET A 54 -11.15 -9.51 0.07
CA MET A 54 -10.47 -9.27 -1.21
C MET A 54 -9.58 -8.03 -1.14
N ILE A 55 -10.04 -6.97 -0.46
CA ILE A 55 -9.27 -5.74 -0.26
C ILE A 55 -8.00 -6.04 0.57
N ASP A 56 -8.19 -6.70 1.71
CA ASP A 56 -7.11 -7.06 2.63
C ASP A 56 -6.12 -8.03 1.98
N SER A 57 -6.63 -9.00 1.22
CA SER A 57 -5.82 -9.94 0.45
C SER A 57 -4.98 -9.24 -0.62
N LYS A 58 -5.56 -8.29 -1.36
CA LYS A 58 -4.84 -7.49 -2.36
C LYS A 58 -3.71 -6.68 -1.72
N ARG A 59 -3.98 -5.99 -0.61
CA ARG A 59 -2.98 -5.22 0.14
C ARG A 59 -1.89 -6.12 0.73
N GLY A 60 -2.29 -7.21 1.39
CA GLY A 60 -1.38 -8.19 1.98
C GLY A 60 -0.51 -8.90 0.96
N HIS A 61 -0.99 -9.11 -0.27
CA HIS A 61 -0.18 -9.68 -1.35
C HIS A 61 1.07 -8.83 -1.65
N VAL A 62 0.96 -7.50 -1.61
CA VAL A 62 2.11 -6.61 -1.90
C VAL A 62 3.17 -6.73 -0.81
N GLU A 63 2.75 -6.65 0.46
CA GLU A 63 3.64 -6.87 1.61
C GLU A 63 4.32 -8.26 1.54
N ASN A 64 3.52 -9.31 1.32
CA ASN A 64 4.01 -10.68 1.25
C ASN A 64 4.99 -10.89 0.10
N GLN A 65 4.71 -10.31 -1.07
CA GLN A 65 5.60 -10.40 -2.22
C GLN A 65 6.95 -9.72 -1.94
N MET A 66 6.92 -8.53 -1.34
CA MET A 66 8.14 -7.82 -0.93
C MET A 66 8.95 -8.64 0.08
N LEU A 67 8.29 -9.26 1.06
CA LEU A 67 8.96 -10.13 2.04
C LEU A 67 9.59 -11.35 1.38
N ILE A 68 8.93 -11.96 0.39
CA ILE A 68 9.47 -13.08 -0.39
C ILE A 68 10.72 -12.65 -1.15
N ASP A 69 10.66 -11.51 -1.84
CA ASP A 69 11.77 -11.00 -2.66
C ASP A 69 13.00 -10.69 -1.80
N LEU A 70 12.80 -10.01 -0.66
CA LEU A 70 13.88 -9.74 0.30
C LEU A 70 14.47 -11.03 0.88
N ASN A 71 13.63 -12.04 1.17
CA ASN A 71 14.09 -13.35 1.60
C ASN A 71 14.92 -14.06 0.53
N LEU A 72 14.52 -13.98 -0.74
CA LEU A 72 15.26 -14.56 -1.85
C LEU A 72 16.60 -13.85 -2.06
N LEU A 73 16.63 -12.51 -1.99
CA LEU A 73 17.86 -11.72 -2.05
C LEU A 73 18.82 -12.09 -0.92
N ALA A 74 18.32 -12.16 0.31
CA ALA A 74 19.10 -12.56 1.47
C ALA A 74 19.65 -14.00 1.34
N LYS A 75 18.87 -14.95 0.80
CA LYS A 75 19.33 -16.33 0.58
C LYS A 75 20.39 -16.42 -0.50
N LYS A 76 20.24 -15.69 -1.61
CA LYS A 76 21.26 -15.59 -2.67
C LYS A 76 22.59 -15.03 -2.13
N SER A 77 22.55 -14.21 -1.08
CA SER A 77 23.75 -13.70 -0.41
C SER A 77 24.63 -14.77 0.21
N LEU A 78 24.13 -15.97 0.54
CA LEU A 78 24.95 -17.01 1.18
C LEU A 78 26.12 -17.45 0.31
N THR A 79 26.11 -17.11 -0.98
CA THR A 79 27.20 -17.36 -1.94
C THR A 79 27.96 -16.09 -2.34
N SER A 80 27.62 -14.92 -1.76
CA SER A 80 28.20 -13.61 -2.05
C SER A 80 29.14 -13.15 -0.95
N VAL A 81 30.15 -12.34 -1.31
CA VAL A 81 31.07 -11.71 -0.35
C VAL A 81 30.53 -10.42 0.29
N ARG A 82 29.35 -9.94 -0.14
CA ARG A 82 28.72 -8.72 0.40
C ARG A 82 28.03 -8.99 1.74
N SER A 83 28.01 -7.98 2.61
CA SER A 83 27.27 -8.06 3.88
C SER A 83 25.76 -8.08 3.63
N ILE A 84 24.99 -8.62 4.59
CA ILE A 84 23.52 -8.65 4.48
C ILE A 84 22.92 -7.25 4.45
N ASP A 85 23.51 -6.30 5.19
CA ASP A 85 23.11 -4.89 5.19
C ASP A 85 23.27 -4.30 3.78
N ASP A 86 24.43 -4.47 3.12
CA ASP A 86 24.67 -3.98 1.76
C ASP A 86 23.71 -4.54 0.71
N ILE A 87 23.10 -5.70 0.97
CA ILE A 87 22.19 -6.37 0.04
C ILE A 87 20.76 -5.91 0.27
N LEU A 88 20.35 -5.71 1.52
CA LEU A 88 18.98 -5.33 1.87
C LEU A 88 18.79 -3.80 1.98
N SER A 89 19.88 -3.03 1.95
CA SER A 89 19.87 -1.55 1.87
C SER A 89 20.03 -1.02 0.44
N TYR A 90 19.71 -1.83 -0.58
CA TYR A 90 19.70 -1.37 -1.97
C TYR A 90 18.79 -0.16 -2.13
N ARG A 91 19.11 0.69 -3.09
CA ARG A 91 18.40 1.96 -3.33
C ARG A 91 17.75 1.93 -4.70
N ASN A 92 16.51 2.39 -4.78
CA ASN A 92 15.86 2.67 -6.05
C ASN A 92 16.34 4.02 -6.64
N ASP A 93 15.71 4.47 -7.72
CA ASP A 93 16.10 5.69 -8.42
C ASP A 93 15.89 6.97 -7.59
N GLU A 94 14.95 6.95 -6.63
CA GLU A 94 14.76 8.03 -5.65
C GLU A 94 15.69 7.90 -4.42
N GLY A 95 16.60 6.93 -4.42
CA GLY A 95 17.49 6.67 -3.29
C GLY A 95 16.82 5.96 -2.11
N ALA A 96 15.54 5.60 -2.20
CA ALA A 96 14.78 4.94 -1.15
C ALA A 96 15.24 3.48 -0.99
N THR A 97 15.38 3.04 0.27
CA THR A 97 15.69 1.64 0.62
C THR A 97 14.41 0.84 0.84
N PRO A 98 14.46 -0.51 0.85
CA PRO A 98 13.33 -1.33 1.24
C PRO A 98 12.69 -0.92 2.57
N LEU A 99 13.50 -0.45 3.52
CA LEU A 99 12.97 0.01 4.80
C LEU A 99 12.15 1.30 4.66
N HIS A 100 12.48 2.20 3.74
CA HIS A 100 11.64 3.38 3.43
C HIS A 100 10.29 2.94 2.87
N ILE A 101 10.30 2.08 1.86
CA ILE A 101 9.10 1.62 1.17
C ILE A 101 8.16 0.90 2.16
N ALA A 102 8.70 -0.03 2.96
CA ALA A 102 7.94 -0.76 3.96
C ALA A 102 7.39 0.17 5.06
N SER A 103 8.17 1.19 5.45
CA SER A 103 7.77 2.18 6.44
C SER A 103 6.65 3.09 5.94
N ALA A 104 6.73 3.55 4.69
CA ALA A 104 5.70 4.39 4.07
C ALA A 104 4.35 3.66 3.93
N ASN A 105 4.39 2.37 3.58
CA ASN A 105 3.20 1.56 3.33
C ASN A 105 2.68 0.81 4.56
N GLY A 106 3.33 0.93 5.72
CA GLY A 106 2.93 0.22 6.94
C GLY A 106 3.12 -1.30 6.91
N TYR A 107 4.06 -1.80 6.10
CA TYR A 107 4.35 -3.23 5.96
C TYR A 107 5.15 -3.77 7.15
N LEU A 108 4.44 -4.00 8.27
CA LEU A 108 5.04 -4.37 9.54
C LEU A 108 5.92 -5.61 9.46
N SER A 109 5.49 -6.66 8.76
CA SER A 109 6.24 -7.92 8.66
C SER A 109 7.57 -7.70 7.93
N VAL A 110 7.57 -6.81 6.93
CA VAL A 110 8.78 -6.45 6.18
C VAL A 110 9.71 -5.59 7.03
N VAL A 111 9.18 -4.61 7.77
CA VAL A 111 9.97 -3.79 8.70
C VAL A 111 10.65 -4.66 9.75
N GLU A 112 9.90 -5.53 10.43
CA GLU A 112 10.44 -6.45 11.42
C GLU A 112 11.52 -7.36 10.84
N TYR A 113 11.29 -7.91 9.65
CA TYR A 113 12.26 -8.74 8.95
C TYR A 113 13.58 -7.99 8.68
N LEU A 114 13.51 -6.77 8.15
CA LEU A 114 14.68 -5.96 7.83
C LEU A 114 15.47 -5.59 9.09
N LEU A 115 14.78 -5.22 10.18
CA LEU A 115 15.41 -4.90 11.47
C LEU A 115 16.12 -6.11 12.09
N GLN A 116 15.54 -7.31 11.96
CA GLN A 116 16.19 -8.56 12.38
C GLN A 116 17.47 -8.86 11.58
N ARG A 117 17.66 -8.24 10.41
CA ARG A 117 18.88 -8.33 9.60
C ARG A 117 19.86 -7.18 9.84
N HIS A 118 19.58 -6.33 10.83
CA HIS A 118 20.44 -5.22 11.23
C HIS A 118 20.76 -4.26 10.08
N VAL A 119 19.80 -4.05 9.17
CA VAL A 119 19.97 -3.05 8.12
C VAL A 119 20.06 -1.65 8.73
N SER A 120 20.81 -0.75 8.08
CA SER A 120 20.89 0.63 8.55
C SER A 120 19.54 1.35 8.48
N ILE A 121 19.06 1.80 9.65
CA ILE A 121 17.73 2.41 9.81
C ILE A 121 17.68 3.91 9.54
N ASN A 122 18.84 4.56 9.40
CA ASN A 122 18.97 6.02 9.27
C ASN A 122 19.51 6.44 7.90
N LEU A 123 19.49 5.54 6.91
CA LEU A 123 19.84 5.89 5.55
C LEU A 123 18.84 6.92 5.03
N GLN A 124 19.32 7.99 4.43
CA GLN A 124 18.49 9.01 3.81
C GLN A 124 18.30 8.72 2.33
N ASP A 125 17.09 8.90 1.79
CA ASP A 125 16.81 8.93 0.35
C ASP A 125 17.31 10.23 -0.31
N ALA A 126 16.96 10.46 -1.58
CA ALA A 126 17.39 11.63 -2.34
C ALA A 126 16.87 12.96 -1.77
N ASP A 127 15.75 12.94 -1.05
CA ASP A 127 15.15 14.12 -0.41
C ASP A 127 15.60 14.29 1.05
N GLY A 128 16.53 13.45 1.51
CA GLY A 128 17.06 13.50 2.87
C GLY A 128 16.18 12.78 3.90
N TRP A 129 15.13 12.07 3.47
CA TRP A 129 14.22 11.38 4.38
C TRP A 129 14.83 10.07 4.82
N CYS A 130 14.90 9.85 6.14
CA CYS A 130 15.02 8.52 6.73
C CYS A 130 13.69 7.74 6.68
N PRO A 131 13.71 6.40 6.83
CA PRO A 131 12.50 5.57 6.89
C PRO A 131 11.45 6.03 7.90
N ILE A 132 11.87 6.58 9.05
CA ILE A 132 10.93 7.10 10.06
C ILE A 132 10.15 8.33 9.56
N HIS A 133 10.72 9.16 8.68
CA HIS A 133 9.98 10.27 8.07
C HIS A 133 8.93 9.72 7.10
N ALA A 134 9.30 8.71 6.31
CA ALA A 134 8.38 8.02 5.42
C ALA A 134 7.22 7.40 6.21
N ALA A 135 7.50 6.70 7.31
CA ALA A 135 6.47 6.22 8.23
C ALA A 135 5.63 7.38 8.78
N ALA A 136 6.22 8.43 9.34
CA ALA A 136 5.44 9.49 9.99
C ALA A 136 4.53 10.27 9.02
N PHE A 137 4.96 10.44 7.77
CA PHE A 137 4.20 11.19 6.76
C PHE A 137 3.16 10.35 6.05
N TRP A 138 3.51 9.11 5.68
CA TRP A 138 2.65 8.20 4.91
C TRP A 138 1.92 7.18 5.77
N CYS A 139 2.18 7.10 7.09
CA CYS A 139 1.37 6.32 8.02
C CYS A 139 -0.07 6.73 7.82
N GLN A 140 -0.78 5.87 7.08
CA GLN A 140 -2.15 6.11 6.74
C GLN A 140 -2.91 6.09 8.05
N GLN A 141 -3.45 7.25 8.38
CA GLN A 141 -4.72 7.36 9.05
C GLN A 141 -5.63 6.23 8.56
N PRO A 142 -6.21 5.37 9.43
CA PRO A 142 -7.29 4.46 9.05
C PRO A 142 -8.59 5.18 8.62
N THR A 143 -8.49 6.38 8.05
CA THR A 143 -9.53 7.41 8.06
C THR A 143 -9.64 7.87 6.60
N LEU A 144 -10.57 7.40 5.78
CA LEU A 144 -12.01 7.62 5.96
C LEU A 144 -12.91 6.67 5.13
N SER A 145 -12.51 5.46 4.75
CA SER A 145 -13.54 4.49 4.34
C SER A 145 -14.24 4.00 5.62
N LYS A 146 -15.19 4.79 6.10
CA LYS A 146 -16.21 4.36 7.06
C LYS A 146 -16.72 3.01 6.59
N ASN A 147 -16.20 1.94 7.19
CA ASN A 147 -16.91 0.69 7.34
C ASN A 147 -17.82 0.35 6.14
N LEU A 148 -17.23 -0.11 5.02
CA LEU A 148 -17.94 -0.47 3.78
C LEU A 148 -19.14 -1.42 4.05
N PHE A 149 -19.18 -2.09 5.22
CA PHE A 149 -20.25 -3.02 5.61
C PHE A 149 -20.90 -2.77 6.99
N GLN A 150 -20.56 -1.72 7.74
CA GLN A 150 -21.10 -1.55 9.11
C GLN A 150 -22.30 -0.59 9.19
N GLN A 151 -22.67 0.12 8.11
CA GLN A 151 -23.87 0.98 8.10
C GLN A 151 -25.17 0.30 7.63
N LYS A 152 -25.14 -0.95 7.12
CA LYS A 152 -26.37 -1.67 6.70
C LYS A 152 -27.11 -2.38 7.84
N LYS A 153 -26.73 -2.22 9.13
CA LYS A 153 -27.41 -2.86 10.28
C LYS A 153 -28.26 -1.93 11.17
N GLU A 154 -28.44 -0.65 10.83
CA GLU A 154 -29.28 0.26 11.63
C GLU A 154 -30.66 0.60 11.04
N TYR A 155 -31.07 -0.03 9.94
CA TYR A 155 -32.42 0.17 9.37
C TYR A 155 -33.09 -1.13 8.93
N GLU A 156 -33.26 -2.10 9.83
CA GLU A 156 -34.35 -3.07 9.69
C GLU A 156 -35.03 -3.27 11.06
N TYR A 157 -36.32 -2.94 11.06
CA TYR A 157 -37.40 -2.95 12.06
C TYR A 157 -37.22 -3.70 13.39
#